data_AF-W1XHA1-F1
#
_entry.id   AF-W1XHA1-F1
#
_cell.length_a   1.000
_cell.length_b   1.000
_cell.length_c   1.000
_cell.angle_alpha   90.00
_cell.angle_beta   90.00
_cell.angle_gamma   90.00
#
_symmetry.space_group_name_H-M   'P 1'
#
loop_
_entity.id
_entity.type
_entity.pdbx_description
1 polymer ?
#
loop_
_entity_poly.entity_id
_entity_poly.type
_entity_poly.pdbx_seq_one_letter_code
_entity_poly.pdbx_strand_id
1 'polypeptide(L)'
;MIGIQEIDINILSYIQENITNPLLDKIMPVITSLGNMALLWITVGVVLFTIKKHRKYGYMVFLALLLCFLIGNLALKPLVARIRPFDAYPLINGLLI
;
A
#
# COMPACT_ATOMS: atom_id res chain seq x y z
N MET A 1 14.61 -23.77 6.11
CA MET A 1 13.35 -23.35 5.48
C MET A 1 13.68 -22.06 4.74
N ILE A 2 13.15 -21.84 3.53
CA ILE A 2 12.94 -20.49 2.96
C ILE A 2 14.09 -19.83 2.15
N GLY A 3 14.10 -19.98 0.81
CA GLY A 3 14.88 -19.07 -0.06
C GLY A 3 14.21 -17.71 -0.31
N ILE A 4 12.86 -17.68 -0.40
CA ILE A 4 12.13 -16.47 -0.81
C ILE A 4 12.08 -15.39 0.28
N GLN A 5 11.88 -15.74 1.55
CA GLN A 5 11.90 -14.73 2.63
C GLN A 5 13.32 -14.21 2.89
N GLU A 6 14.38 -15.00 2.69
CA GLU A 6 15.75 -14.48 2.75
C GLU A 6 16.01 -13.44 1.65
N ILE A 7 15.55 -13.71 0.43
CA ILE A 7 15.60 -12.72 -0.66
C ILE A 7 14.79 -11.47 -0.31
N ASP A 8 13.57 -11.62 0.22
CA ASP A 8 12.71 -10.49 0.63
C ASP A 8 13.39 -9.60 1.69
N ILE A 9 14.03 -10.22 2.69
CA ILE A 9 14.76 -9.50 3.75
C ILE A 9 16.03 -8.83 3.20
N ASN A 10 16.78 -9.50 2.33
CA ASN A 10 17.99 -8.92 1.71
C ASN A 10 17.68 -7.71 0.82
N ILE A 11 16.55 -7.74 0.11
CA ILE A 11 16.09 -6.58 -0.66
C ILE A 11 15.69 -5.45 0.30
N LEU A 12 15.00 -5.77 1.39
CA LEU A 12 14.57 -4.79 2.38
C LEU A 12 15.79 -4.09 3.04
N SER A 13 16.81 -4.84 3.45
CA SER A 13 18.04 -4.26 4.02
C SER A 13 18.79 -3.41 3.00
N TYR A 14 18.86 -3.84 1.73
CA TYR A 14 19.49 -3.05 0.67
C TYR A 14 18.82 -1.68 0.48
N ILE A 15 17.48 -1.65 0.46
CA ILE A 15 16.71 -0.40 0.38
C ILE A 15 17.00 0.48 1.61
N GLN A 16 17.03 -0.12 2.80
CA GLN A 16 17.28 0.61 4.04
C GLN A 16 18.68 1.25 4.05
N GLU A 17 19.72 0.52 3.65
CA GLU A 17 21.11 1.01 3.72
C GLU A 17 21.48 1.99 2.60
N ASN A 18 20.91 1.83 1.40
CA ASN A 18 21.37 2.57 0.21
C ASN A 18 20.40 3.63 -0.30
N ILE A 19 19.10 3.53 0.01
CA ILE A 19 18.05 4.40 -0.56
C ILE A 19 17.45 5.34 0.50
N THR A 20 17.51 5.00 1.79
CA THR A 20 16.96 5.88 2.83
C THR A 20 17.77 7.16 2.95
N ASN A 21 17.05 8.28 3.12
CA ASN A 21 17.63 9.60 3.28
C ASN A 21 16.62 10.48 4.03
N PRO A 22 17.03 11.34 4.98
CA PRO A 22 16.15 12.25 5.70
C PRO A 22 15.18 13.08 4.86
N LEU A 23 15.52 13.36 3.59
CA LEU A 23 14.60 14.03 2.66
C LEU A 23 13.50 13.10 2.16
N LEU A 24 13.84 11.86 1.80
CA LEU A 24 12.88 10.85 1.36
C LEU A 24 11.97 10.40 2.50
N ASP A 25 12.47 10.33 3.73
CA ASP A 25 11.69 9.97 4.92
C ASP A 25 10.55 10.97 5.19
N LYS A 26 10.69 12.22 4.76
CA LYS A 26 9.62 13.23 4.85
C LYS A 26 8.65 13.18 3.68
N ILE A 27 9.13 12.83 2.48
CA ILE A 27 8.31 12.80 1.26
C ILE A 27 7.46 11.53 1.19
N MET A 28 8.02 10.39 1.61
CA MET A 28 7.39 9.09 1.48
C MET A 28 6.05 8.97 2.24
N PRO A 29 5.90 9.50 3.47
CA PRO A 29 4.61 9.53 4.16
C PRO A 29 3.57 10.38 3.44
N VAL A 30 3.96 11.50 2.84
CA VAL A 30 3.04 12.37 2.07
C VAL A 30 2.49 11.62 0.87
N ILE A 31 3.37 10.97 0.09
CA ILE A 31 2.95 10.17 -1.07
C ILE A 31 2.06 8.99 -0.62
N THR A 32 2.44 8.31 0.45
CA THR A 32 1.66 7.17 0.99
C THR A 32 0.29 7.62 1.52
N SER A 33 0.21 8.83 2.10
CA SER A 33 -1.04 9.39 2.62
C SER A 33 -2.08 9.66 1.52
N LEU A 34 -1.65 9.98 0.30
CA LEU A 34 -2.56 10.15 -0.85
C LEU A 34 -3.25 8.84 -1.24
N GLY A 35 -2.59 7.70 -1.01
CA GLY A 35 -3.16 6.37 -1.20
C GLY A 35 -4.00 5.89 -0.02
N ASN A 36 -4.02 6.62 1.10
CA ASN A 36 -4.71 6.18 2.30
C ASN A 36 -6.22 6.16 2.07
N MET A 37 -6.89 5.09 2.53
CA MET A 37 -8.32 4.86 2.36
C MET A 37 -8.83 4.94 0.90
N ALA A 38 -7.94 4.77 -0.09
CA ALA A 38 -8.26 4.97 -1.51
C ALA A 38 -8.82 6.37 -1.85
N LEU A 39 -8.49 7.39 -1.06
CA LEU A 39 -9.04 8.74 -1.18
C LEU A 39 -8.84 9.32 -2.59
N LEU A 40 -7.65 9.15 -3.17
CA LEU A 40 -7.36 9.56 -4.56
C LEU A 40 -8.34 8.94 -5.56
N TRP A 41 -8.58 7.63 -5.46
CA TRP A 41 -9.44 6.92 -6.41
C TRP A 41 -10.92 7.23 -6.19
N ILE A 42 -11.33 7.51 -4.95
CA ILE A 42 -12.67 8.01 -4.65
C ILE A 42 -12.86 9.38 -5.31
N THR A 43 -11.90 10.30 -5.20
CA THR A 43 -11.95 11.61 -5.87
C THR A 43 -12.06 11.45 -7.39
N VAL A 44 -11.24 10.59 -8.00
CA VAL A 44 -11.32 10.30 -9.45
C VAL A 44 -12.68 9.72 -9.83
N GLY A 45 -13.21 8.79 -9.03
CA GLY A 45 -14.53 8.20 -9.22
C GLY A 45 -15.65 9.25 -9.20
N VAL A 46 -15.62 10.19 -8.25
CA VAL A 46 -16.59 11.29 -8.15
C VAL A 46 -16.50 12.23 -9.35
N VAL A 47 -15.30 12.63 -9.77
CA VAL A 47 -15.11 13.52 -10.93
C VAL A 47 -15.67 12.89 -12.21
N LEU A 48 -15.38 11.59 -12.44
CA LEU A 48 -15.91 10.85 -13.59
C LEU A 48 -17.43 10.68 -13.53
N PHE A 49 -18.00 10.61 -12.33
CA PHE A 49 -19.45 10.52 -12.12
C PHE A 49 -20.19 11.83 -12.47
N THR A 50 -19.58 12.98 -12.18
CA THR A 50 -20.19 14.28 -12.51
C THR A 50 -20.26 14.53 -14.03
N ILE A 51 -19.33 13.96 -14.80
CA ILE A 51 -19.31 14.10 -16.26
C ILE A 51 -20.32 13.11 -16.90
N LYS A 52 -21.43 13.63 -17.44
CA LYS A 52 -22.53 12.84 -18.03
C LYS A 52 -22.08 11.77 -19.04
N LYS A 53 -21.02 12.04 -19.82
CA LYS A 53 -20.45 11.11 -20.82
C LYS A 53 -19.68 9.94 -20.20
N HIS A 54 -19.12 10.10 -18.99
CA HIS A 54 -18.20 9.14 -18.38
C HIS A 54 -18.72 8.45 -17.11
N ARG A 55 -20.00 8.62 -16.77
CA ARG A 55 -20.65 8.01 -15.59
C ARG A 55 -20.41 6.51 -15.43
N LYS A 56 -20.42 5.77 -16.54
CA LYS A 56 -20.16 4.31 -16.55
C LYS A 56 -18.78 3.98 -15.96
N TYR A 57 -17.76 4.78 -16.27
CA TYR A 57 -16.42 4.61 -15.73
C TYR A 57 -16.34 4.97 -14.25
N GLY A 58 -17.09 5.98 -13.81
CA GLY A 58 -17.24 6.29 -12.37
C GLY A 58 -17.77 5.09 -11.59
N TYR A 59 -18.86 4.46 -12.04
CA TYR A 59 -19.39 3.24 -11.42
C TYR A 59 -18.38 2.09 -11.40
N MET A 60 -17.62 1.90 -12.49
CA MET A 60 -16.59 0.86 -12.55
C MET A 60 -15.48 1.09 -11.51
N VAL A 61 -15.03 2.34 -11.33
CA VAL A 61 -14.01 2.69 -10.32
C VAL A 61 -14.53 2.39 -8.92
N PHE A 62 -15.77 2.79 -8.60
CA PHE A 62 -16.36 2.48 -7.29
C PHE A 62 -16.52 0.98 -7.06
N LEU A 63 -16.96 0.23 -8.08
CA LEU A 63 -17.09 -1.22 -7.98
C LEU A 63 -15.72 -1.89 -7.77
N ALA A 64 -14.68 -1.44 -8.48
CA ALA A 64 -13.32 -1.96 -8.31
C ALA A 64 -12.78 -1.68 -6.90
N LEU A 65 -13.02 -0.47 -6.35
CA LEU A 65 -12.64 -0.14 -4.98
C LEU A 65 -13.36 -1.01 -3.95
N LEU A 66 -14.66 -1.24 -4.15
CA LEU A 66 -15.46 -2.09 -3.28
C LEU A 66 -14.95 -3.54 -3.31
N LEU A 67 -14.70 -4.09 -4.50
CA LEU A 67 -14.15 -5.44 -4.64
C LEU A 67 -12.74 -5.56 -4.06
N CYS A 68 -11.88 -4.54 -4.25
CA CYS A 68 -10.55 -4.51 -3.65
C CYS A 68 -10.62 -4.49 -2.12
N PHE A 69 -11.61 -3.77 -1.55
CA PHE A 69 -11.84 -3.78 -0.12
C PHE A 69 -12.32 -5.14 0.39
N LEU A 70 -13.36 -5.71 -0.22
CA LEU A 70 -13.91 -7.00 0.21
C LEU A 70 -12.91 -8.15 0.03
N ILE A 71 -12.37 -8.30 -1.18
CA ILE A 71 -11.49 -9.44 -1.50
C ILE A 71 -10.11 -9.21 -0.88
N GLY A 72 -9.55 -8.02 -1.03
CA GLY A 72 -8.19 -7.73 -0.56
C GLY A 72 -8.13 -7.58 0.96
N ASN A 73 -8.90 -6.65 1.52
CA ASN A 73 -8.80 -6.32 2.94
C ASN A 73 -9.55 -7.29 3.85
N LEU A 74 -10.73 -7.76 3.45
CA LEU A 74 -11.57 -8.58 4.32
C LEU A 74 -11.34 -10.09 4.13
N ALA A 75 -11.06 -10.55 2.92
CA ALA A 75 -10.81 -11.98 2.67
C ALA A 75 -9.31 -12.31 2.71
N LEU A 76 -8.50 -11.74 1.82
CA LEU A 76 -7.10 -12.16 1.64
C LEU A 76 -6.21 -11.84 2.84
N LYS A 77 -6.36 -10.67 3.46
CA LYS A 77 -5.52 -10.29 4.62
C LYS A 77 -5.67 -11.28 5.79
N PRO A 78 -6.89 -11.63 6.27
CA PRO A 78 -7.04 -12.65 7.31
C PRO A 78 -6.64 -14.05 6.88
N LEU A 79 -6.87 -14.43 5.62
CA LEU A 79 -6.55 -15.77 5.11
C LEU A 79 -5.04 -16.04 5.08
N VAL A 80 -4.25 -15.05 4.66
CA VAL A 80 -2.79 -15.21 4.54
C VAL A 80 -2.08 -14.91 5.87
N ALA A 81 -2.64 -14.00 6.69
CA ALA A 81 -2.13 -13.65 8.03
C ALA A 81 -0.60 -13.46 8.10
N ARG A 82 0.00 -12.92 7.02
CA ARG A 82 1.46 -12.74 6.95
C ARG A 82 1.89 -11.68 7.95
N ILE A 83 2.83 -12.04 8.80
CA ILE A 83 3.48 -11.10 9.72
C ILE A 83 4.28 -10.05 8.93
N ARG A 84 4.25 -8.80 9.39
CA ARG A 84 4.98 -7.71 8.75
C ARG A 84 6.48 -7.83 9.09
N PRO A 85 7.40 -7.45 8.19
CA PRO A 85 8.83 -7.51 8.46
C PRO A 85 9.25 -6.72 9.71
N PHE A 86 8.61 -5.56 9.95
CA PHE A 86 8.86 -4.75 11.15
C PHE A 86 8.36 -5.39 12.45
N ASP A 87 7.32 -6.23 12.39
CA ASP A 87 6.82 -6.98 13.56
C ASP A 87 7.65 -8.25 13.82
N ALA A 88 8.18 -8.86 12.75
CA ALA A 88 8.95 -10.11 12.82
C ALA A 88 10.43 -9.90 13.20
N TYR A 89 11.02 -8.77 12.81
CA TYR A 89 12.41 -8.41 13.10
C TYR A 89 12.53 -7.07 13.83
N PRO A 90 11.96 -6.95 15.05
CA PRO A 90 11.98 -5.70 15.82
C PRO A 90 13.38 -5.27 16.26
N LEU A 91 14.38 -6.15 16.15
CA LEU A 91 15.76 -5.93 16.59
C LEU A 91 16.68 -5.33 15.52
N ILE A 92 16.20 -5.09 14.29
CA ILE A 92 16.93 -4.27 13.31
C ILE A 92 16.74 -2.80 13.71
N ASN A 93 17.53 -2.40 14.72
CA ASN A 93 17.63 -1.06 15.28
C ASN A 93 17.68 0.01 14.18
N GLY A 94 16.66 0.89 14.15
CA GLY A 94 16.63 2.09 13.31
C GLY A 94 15.40 2.27 12.42
N LEU A 95 14.46 1.33 12.40
CA LEU A 95 13.23 1.43 11.58
C LEU A 95 12.11 2.29 12.18
N LEU A 96 12.32 2.82 13.39
CA LEU A 96 11.49 3.85 14.02
C LEU A 96 12.18 5.21 13.84
N ILE A 97 12.09 5.76 12.63
CA ILE A 97 12.18 7.21 12.40
C ILE A 97 10.80 7.66 11.93
#